data_AF-A0A0L6UIP9-F1
#
_entry.id   AF-A0A0L6UIP9-F1
#
_cell.length_a   1.000
_cell.length_b   1.000
_cell.length_c   1.000
_cell.angle_alpha   90.00
_cell.angle_beta   90.00
_cell.angle_gamma   90.00
#
_symmetry.space_group_name_H-M   'P 1'
#
loop_
_entity.id
_entity.type
_entity.pdbx_description
1 polymer ?
#
loop_
_entity_poly.entity_id
_entity_poly.type
_entity_poly.pdbx_seq_one_letter_code
_entity_poly.pdbx_strand_id
1 'polypeptide(L)'
;MTDREIQANHSPTCDLLNTHSEEEVRRLHPSEESLHQFYELVQEAGPHLASIFLDKFEELVQDLGLSPANSLHSRFLLCLIECASGSRIVPWETSVEEWSIEGNEPIQEKFIQLAFLRRYPKLFYDEQFNLDRRAELLGNLLDSVQNSLLAKVNSSPLKE
;
A
#
# COMPACT_ATOMS: atom_id res chain seq x y z
N MET A 1 23.28 -10.96 -39.54
CA MET A 1 22.66 -9.95 -38.66
C MET A 1 21.19 -10.26 -38.58
N THR A 2 20.72 -10.74 -37.43
CA THR A 2 19.28 -10.84 -37.13
C THR A 2 19.13 -10.94 -35.61
N ASP A 3 19.01 -9.77 -34.98
CA ASP A 3 18.09 -9.41 -33.89
C ASP A 3 17.81 -10.41 -32.75
N ARG A 4 18.78 -11.25 -32.38
CA ARG A 4 18.70 -12.12 -31.20
C ARG A 4 19.51 -11.63 -30.00
N GLU A 5 20.11 -10.46 -30.11
CA GLU A 5 20.87 -9.78 -29.05
C GLU A 5 20.25 -8.44 -28.66
N ILE A 6 18.93 -8.42 -28.48
CA ILE A 6 18.29 -7.50 -27.53
C ILE A 6 17.78 -8.42 -26.42
N GLN A 7 18.69 -8.98 -25.61
CA GLN A 7 19.12 -8.36 -24.36
C GLN A 7 17.90 -8.11 -23.47
N ALA A 8 17.43 -9.17 -22.79
CA ALA A 8 17.86 -9.42 -21.42
C ALA A 8 17.72 -8.16 -20.54
N ASN A 9 16.48 -7.68 -20.37
CA ASN A 9 16.07 -6.75 -19.31
C ASN A 9 14.60 -6.98 -18.88
N HIS A 10 13.98 -8.11 -19.24
CA HIS A 10 12.72 -8.50 -18.62
C HIS A 10 13.06 -9.02 -17.23
N SER A 11 13.04 -8.10 -16.27
CA SER A 11 13.02 -8.44 -14.86
C SER A 11 11.83 -9.36 -14.64
N PRO A 12 11.97 -10.50 -13.94
CA PRO A 12 10.88 -11.45 -13.69
C PRO A 12 9.71 -10.84 -12.88
N THR A 13 9.85 -9.57 -12.47
CA THR A 13 8.81 -8.76 -11.85
C THR A 13 7.77 -8.24 -12.85
N CYS A 14 8.13 -8.01 -14.11
CA CYS A 14 7.21 -7.51 -15.14
C CYS A 14 6.16 -8.55 -15.57
N ASP A 15 6.48 -9.84 -15.50
CA ASP A 15 5.58 -10.91 -15.95
C ASP A 15 4.48 -11.26 -14.91
N LEU A 16 4.48 -10.63 -13.73
CA LEU A 16 3.54 -10.89 -12.64
C LEU A 16 2.23 -10.11 -12.74
N LEU A 17 2.20 -9.01 -13.50
CA LEU A 17 1.01 -8.21 -13.73
C LEU A 17 0.47 -8.50 -15.12
N ASN A 18 -0.83 -8.77 -15.22
CA ASN A 18 -1.49 -8.71 -16.52
C ASN A 18 -1.50 -7.25 -17.01
N THR A 19 -1.59 -7.04 -18.33
CA THR A 19 -1.54 -5.69 -18.94
C THR A 19 -2.57 -4.72 -18.37
N HIS A 20 -3.71 -5.24 -17.91
CA HIS A 20 -4.77 -4.47 -17.25
C HIS A 20 -4.29 -3.84 -15.93
N SER A 21 -3.60 -4.61 -15.09
CA SER A 21 -3.06 -4.12 -13.82
C SER A 21 -2.00 -3.03 -14.04
N GLU A 22 -1.18 -3.15 -15.09
CA GLU A 22 -0.16 -2.12 -15.38
C GLU A 22 -0.79 -0.79 -15.83
N GLU A 23 -1.83 -0.84 -16.68
CA GLU A 23 -2.57 0.36 -17.10
C GLU A 23 -3.31 1.03 -15.92
N GLU A 24 -3.90 0.24 -15.03
CA GLU A 24 -4.54 0.74 -13.81
C GLU A 24 -3.54 1.38 -12.85
N VAL A 25 -2.39 0.74 -12.63
CA VAL A 25 -1.31 1.31 -11.81
C VAL A 25 -0.86 2.63 -12.42
N ARG A 26 -0.56 2.68 -13.73
CA ARG A 26 -0.11 3.92 -14.38
C ARG A 26 -1.15 5.05 -14.31
N ARG A 27 -2.44 4.71 -14.33
CA ARG A 27 -3.52 5.70 -14.17
C ARG A 27 -3.56 6.26 -12.74
N LEU A 28 -3.36 5.42 -11.73
CA LEU A 28 -3.48 5.79 -10.32
C LEU A 28 -2.16 6.31 -9.71
N HIS A 29 -1.02 5.97 -10.32
CA HIS A 29 0.33 6.28 -9.89
C HIS A 29 1.03 7.14 -10.97
N PRO A 30 0.93 8.47 -10.90
CA PRO A 30 1.40 9.36 -11.97
C PRO A 30 2.94 9.46 -12.09
N SER A 31 3.71 8.78 -11.23
CA SER A 31 5.18 8.79 -11.27
C SER A 31 5.78 7.38 -11.40
N GLU A 32 6.91 7.29 -12.09
CA GLU A 32 7.71 6.06 -12.21
C GLU A 32 8.16 5.52 -10.83
N GLU A 33 8.37 6.41 -9.85
CA GLU A 33 8.69 6.02 -8.47
C GLU A 33 7.52 5.31 -7.80
N SER A 34 6.30 5.83 -7.97
CA SER A 34 5.09 5.20 -7.42
C SER A 34 4.82 3.83 -8.06
N LEU A 35 5.11 3.70 -9.36
CA LEU A 35 5.07 2.42 -10.07
C LEU A 35 6.13 1.43 -9.52
N HIS A 36 7.34 1.90 -9.22
CA HIS A 36 8.38 1.07 -8.59
C HIS A 36 7.96 0.55 -7.22
N GLN A 37 7.40 1.42 -6.36
CA GLN A 37 6.89 1.03 -5.03
C GLN A 37 5.76 0.00 -5.12
N PHE A 38 4.96 0.04 -6.18
CA PHE A 38 3.94 -0.97 -6.43
C PHE A 38 4.57 -2.32 -6.79
N TYR A 39 5.58 -2.33 -7.65
CA TYR A 39 6.32 -3.56 -7.97
C TYR A 39 7.02 -4.17 -6.76
N GLU A 40 7.58 -3.35 -5.86
CA GLU A 40 8.10 -3.83 -4.58
C GLU A 40 7.01 -4.54 -3.76
N LEU A 41 5.81 -3.96 -3.66
CA LEU A 41 4.68 -4.60 -2.98
C LEU A 41 4.32 -5.95 -3.62
N VAL A 42 4.30 -6.04 -4.96
CA VAL A 42 4.05 -7.30 -5.68
C VAL A 42 5.10 -8.35 -5.29
N GLN A 43 6.37 -7.97 -5.19
CA GLN A 43 7.46 -8.87 -4.77
C GLN A 43 7.32 -9.29 -3.30
N GLU A 44 6.95 -8.38 -2.40
CA GLU A 44 6.88 -8.60 -0.96
C GLU A 44 5.64 -9.39 -0.52
N ALA A 45 4.49 -9.06 -1.10
CA ALA A 45 3.16 -9.55 -0.68
C ALA A 45 2.56 -10.58 -1.64
N GLY A 46 3.12 -10.69 -2.84
CA GLY A 46 2.54 -11.48 -3.93
C GLY A 46 1.45 -10.73 -4.70
N PRO A 47 1.13 -11.20 -5.92
CA PRO A 47 0.24 -10.49 -6.84
C PRO A 47 -1.19 -10.35 -6.31
N HIS A 48 -1.67 -11.31 -5.50
CA HIS A 48 -3.01 -11.25 -4.93
C HIS A 48 -3.20 -10.08 -3.97
N LEU A 49 -2.29 -9.91 -3.02
CA LEU A 49 -2.35 -8.81 -2.05
C LEU A 49 -2.08 -7.45 -2.73
N ALA A 50 -1.20 -7.42 -3.73
CA ALA A 50 -0.98 -6.22 -4.53
C ALA A 50 -2.23 -5.80 -5.32
N SER A 51 -3.00 -6.76 -5.86
CA SER A 51 -4.30 -6.48 -6.50
C SER A 51 -5.29 -5.89 -5.50
N ILE A 52 -5.42 -6.48 -4.30
CA ILE A 52 -6.30 -5.95 -3.25
C ILE A 52 -5.89 -4.54 -2.84
N PHE A 53 -4.59 -4.25 -2.82
CA PHE A 53 -4.08 -2.91 -2.56
C PHE A 53 -4.57 -1.93 -3.61
N LEU A 54 -4.44 -2.27 -4.90
CA LEU A 54 -4.92 -1.41 -6.00
C LEU A 54 -6.42 -1.18 -5.94
N ASP A 55 -7.21 -2.23 -5.76
CA ASP A 55 -8.67 -2.13 -5.68
C ASP A 55 -9.09 -1.16 -4.57
N LYS A 56 -8.50 -1.32 -3.37
CA LYS A 56 -8.75 -0.42 -2.23
C LYS A 56 -8.26 1.00 -2.47
N PHE A 57 -7.12 1.14 -3.17
CA PHE A 57 -6.58 2.46 -3.51
C PHE A 57 -7.52 3.19 -4.46
N GLU A 58 -7.98 2.52 -5.51
CA GLU A 58 -8.94 3.08 -6.45
C GLU A 58 -10.25 3.47 -5.78
N GLU A 59 -10.82 2.59 -4.96
CA GLU A 59 -12.03 2.90 -4.20
C GLU A 59 -11.85 4.14 -3.32
N LEU A 60 -10.72 4.24 -2.61
CA LEU A 60 -10.43 5.38 -1.74
C LEU A 60 -10.24 6.67 -2.55
N VAL A 61 -9.59 6.60 -3.71
CA VAL A 61 -9.46 7.73 -4.64
C VAL A 61 -10.83 8.22 -5.11
N GLN A 62 -11.75 7.31 -5.42
CA GLN A 62 -13.12 7.64 -5.82
C GLN A 62 -13.91 8.26 -4.67
N ASP A 63 -13.85 7.67 -3.47
CA ASP A 63 -14.56 8.17 -2.28
C ASP A 63 -14.09 9.57 -1.85
N LEU A 64 -12.80 9.88 -2.07
CA LEU A 64 -12.22 11.21 -1.83
C LEU A 64 -12.48 12.20 -2.97
N GLY A 65 -13.15 11.78 -4.05
CA GLY A 65 -13.39 12.62 -5.23
C GLY A 65 -12.11 13.03 -5.97
N LEU A 66 -11.03 12.26 -5.79
CA LEU A 66 -9.74 12.52 -6.42
C LEU A 66 -9.77 12.05 -7.87
N SER A 67 -9.06 12.77 -8.74
CA SER A 67 -9.02 12.47 -10.17
C SER A 67 -7.58 12.57 -10.65
N PRO A 68 -7.00 11.50 -11.21
CA PRO A 68 -5.64 11.55 -11.75
C PRO A 68 -5.45 12.58 -12.87
N ALA A 69 -6.54 12.95 -13.57
CA ALA A 69 -6.53 13.95 -14.63
C ALA A 69 -6.45 15.41 -14.10
N ASN A 70 -6.67 15.63 -12.80
CA ASN A 70 -6.58 16.94 -12.18
C ASN A 70 -5.21 17.10 -11.49
N SER A 71 -4.44 18.10 -11.92
CA SER A 71 -3.09 18.35 -11.41
C SER A 71 -3.02 18.66 -9.91
N LEU A 72 -4.07 19.25 -9.33
CA LEU A 72 -4.16 19.44 -7.88
C LEU A 72 -4.35 18.10 -7.16
N HIS A 73 -5.20 17.23 -7.71
CA HIS A 73 -5.49 15.91 -7.15
C HIS A 73 -4.28 14.97 -7.28
N SER A 74 -3.45 15.13 -8.31
CA SER A 74 -2.19 14.37 -8.46
C SER A 74 -1.26 14.48 -7.24
N ARG A 75 -1.17 15.67 -6.62
CA ARG A 75 -0.40 15.85 -5.38
C ARG A 75 -1.03 15.11 -4.20
N PHE A 76 -2.36 15.09 -4.10
CA PHE A 76 -3.06 14.31 -3.08
C PHE A 76 -2.85 12.81 -3.30
N LEU A 77 -2.90 12.32 -4.54
CA LEU A 77 -2.60 10.91 -4.85
C LEU A 77 -1.20 10.52 -4.38
N LEU A 78 -0.19 11.38 -4.63
CA LEU A 78 1.17 11.15 -4.14
C LEU A 78 1.22 11.08 -2.61
N CYS A 79 0.61 12.04 -1.91
CA CYS A 79 0.56 12.02 -0.45
C CYS A 79 -0.16 10.78 0.09
N LEU A 80 -1.18 10.28 -0.61
CA LEU A 80 -1.90 9.06 -0.23
C LEU A 80 -1.00 7.84 -0.35
N ILE A 81 -0.23 7.74 -1.44
CA ILE A 81 0.76 6.68 -1.67
C ILE A 81 1.86 6.74 -0.60
N GLU A 82 2.41 7.92 -0.31
CA GLU A 82 3.45 8.10 0.72
C GLU A 82 2.96 7.74 2.13
N CYS A 83 1.70 8.08 2.45
CA CYS A 83 1.08 7.67 3.71
C CYS A 83 0.88 6.16 3.74
N ALA A 84 0.38 5.56 2.67
CA ALA A 84 0.18 4.12 2.56
C ALA A 84 1.49 3.34 2.72
N SER A 85 2.55 3.76 2.02
CA SER A 85 3.88 3.14 2.06
C SER A 85 4.58 3.31 3.39
N GLY A 86 4.19 4.31 4.18
CA GLY A 86 4.93 4.71 5.37
C GLY A 86 6.20 5.50 5.05
N SER A 87 6.39 5.95 3.80
CA SER A 87 7.37 6.99 3.45
C SER A 87 7.08 8.29 4.21
N ARG A 88 5.80 8.53 4.54
CA ARG A 88 5.36 9.57 5.46
C ARG A 88 4.66 8.92 6.66
N ILE A 89 5.31 8.97 7.82
CA ILE A 89 4.71 8.51 9.08
C ILE A 89 4.18 9.73 9.82
N VAL A 90 2.85 9.80 9.90
CA VAL A 90 2.12 10.79 10.68
C VAL A 90 1.21 10.06 11.67
N PRO A 91 0.93 10.63 12.85
CA PRO A 91 -0.11 10.13 13.73
C PRO A 91 -1.43 9.98 12.96
N TRP A 92 -2.24 8.99 13.34
CA TRP A 92 -3.49 8.72 12.65
C TRP A 92 -4.45 9.90 12.77
N GLU A 93 -4.51 10.54 13.93
CA GLU A 93 -5.33 11.72 14.19
C GLU A 93 -4.96 12.87 13.25
N THR A 94 -3.65 13.06 13.01
CA THR A 94 -3.17 14.05 12.03
C THR A 94 -3.58 13.68 10.61
N SER A 95 -3.57 12.38 10.26
CA SER A 95 -4.09 11.93 8.96
C SER A 95 -5.57 12.27 8.81
N VAL A 96 -6.38 12.00 9.83
CA VAL A 96 -7.84 12.27 9.79
C VAL A 96 -8.12 13.75 9.52
N GLU A 97 -7.37 14.64 10.16
CA GLU A 97 -7.46 16.09 9.92
C GLU A 97 -6.98 16.49 8.52
N GLU A 98 -5.78 16.02 8.10
CA GLU A 98 -5.19 16.37 6.80
C GLU A 98 -6.07 15.95 5.61
N TRP A 99 -6.72 14.79 5.73
CA TRP A 99 -7.62 14.28 4.71
C TRP A 99 -9.06 14.80 4.86
N SER A 100 -9.35 15.54 5.94
CA SER A 100 -10.71 16.03 6.26
C SER A 100 -11.75 14.92 6.28
N ILE A 101 -11.38 13.77 6.85
CA ILE A 101 -12.21 12.56 6.91
C ILE A 101 -12.79 12.33 8.32
N GLU A 102 -12.80 13.35 9.16
CA GLU A 102 -13.40 13.30 10.51
C GLU A 102 -14.89 12.91 10.41
N GLY A 103 -15.28 11.90 11.19
CA GLY A 103 -16.65 11.35 11.19
C GLY A 103 -17.01 10.50 9.97
N ASN A 104 -16.10 10.29 9.01
CA ASN A 104 -16.32 9.40 7.86
C ASN A 104 -15.67 8.03 8.09
N GLU A 105 -16.29 7.22 8.95
CA GLU A 105 -15.80 5.89 9.34
C GLU A 105 -15.46 4.98 8.14
N PRO A 106 -16.29 4.88 7.08
CA PRO A 106 -15.95 4.06 5.92
C PRO A 106 -14.65 4.45 5.22
N ILE A 107 -14.40 5.76 5.04
CA ILE A 107 -13.17 6.24 4.40
C ILE A 107 -11.96 5.99 5.31
N GLN A 108 -12.12 6.26 6.61
CA GLN A 108 -11.08 5.97 7.61
C GLN A 108 -10.69 4.50 7.62
N GLU A 109 -11.68 3.59 7.59
CA GLU A 109 -11.44 2.15 7.55
C GLU A 109 -10.65 1.74 6.31
N LYS A 110 -11.04 2.20 5.12
CA LYS A 110 -10.32 1.91 3.87
C LYS A 110 -8.88 2.38 3.93
N PHE A 111 -8.65 3.59 4.44
CA PHE A 111 -7.31 4.14 4.60
C PHE A 111 -6.45 3.28 5.52
N ILE A 112 -6.97 2.93 6.70
CA ILE A 112 -6.25 2.12 7.69
C ILE A 112 -5.91 0.74 7.09
N GLN A 113 -6.87 0.09 6.44
CA GLN A 113 -6.65 -1.21 5.80
C GLN A 113 -5.58 -1.14 4.71
N LEU A 114 -5.61 -0.09 3.88
CA LEU A 114 -4.68 0.10 2.78
C LEU A 114 -3.25 0.35 3.28
N ALA A 115 -3.08 1.24 4.26
CA ALA A 115 -1.78 1.51 4.86
C ALA A 115 -1.25 0.29 5.63
N PHE A 116 -2.11 -0.46 6.31
CA PHE A 116 -1.72 -1.68 7.00
C PHE A 116 -1.26 -2.77 6.02
N LEU A 117 -1.99 -2.97 4.92
CA LEU A 117 -1.64 -3.91 3.85
C LEU A 117 -0.27 -3.61 3.26
N ARG A 118 0.01 -2.34 2.97
CA ARG A 118 1.29 -1.94 2.36
C ARG A 118 2.48 -2.09 3.30
N ARG A 119 2.30 -1.79 4.59
CA ARG A 119 3.37 -1.79 5.60
C ARG A 119 3.61 -3.15 6.24
N TYR A 120 2.56 -3.96 6.36
CA TYR A 120 2.59 -5.27 7.02
C TYR A 120 1.83 -6.33 6.20
N PRO A 121 2.19 -6.56 4.92
CA PRO A 121 1.41 -7.42 4.02
C PRO A 121 1.24 -8.85 4.55
N LYS A 122 2.27 -9.39 5.22
CA LYS A 122 2.25 -10.74 5.81
C LYS A 122 1.27 -10.89 6.98
N LEU A 123 0.79 -9.78 7.55
CA LEU A 123 -0.13 -9.76 8.68
C LEU A 123 -1.54 -9.32 8.27
N PHE A 124 -1.78 -9.03 6.99
CA PHE A 124 -3.04 -8.42 6.54
C PHE A 124 -4.29 -9.26 6.85
N TYR A 125 -4.19 -10.59 6.75
CA TYR A 125 -5.27 -11.52 7.07
C TYR A 125 -5.28 -12.00 8.53
N ASP A 126 -4.36 -11.52 9.36
CA ASP A 126 -4.33 -11.92 10.77
C ASP A 126 -5.44 -11.19 11.55
N GLU A 127 -6.40 -11.97 12.03
CA GLU A 127 -7.58 -11.50 12.77
C GLU A 127 -7.23 -10.84 14.12
N GLN A 128 -6.01 -11.04 14.63
CA GLN A 128 -5.54 -10.36 15.85
C GLN A 128 -5.36 -8.85 15.65
N PHE A 129 -5.22 -8.39 14.40
CA PHE A 129 -5.10 -6.97 14.07
C PHE A 129 -6.44 -6.43 13.61
N ASN A 130 -7.32 -6.11 14.56
CA ASN A 130 -8.54 -5.36 14.29
C ASN A 130 -8.23 -3.90 13.87
N LEU A 131 -9.26 -3.15 13.47
CA LEU A 131 -9.08 -1.82 12.89
C LEU A 131 -8.36 -0.84 13.83
N ASP A 132 -8.74 -0.81 15.10
CA ASP A 132 -8.10 0.04 16.12
C ASP A 132 -6.62 -0.29 16.28
N ARG A 133 -6.29 -1.58 16.33
CA ARG A 133 -4.90 -2.03 16.46
C ARG A 133 -4.09 -1.68 15.21
N ARG A 134 -4.69 -1.78 14.02
CA ARG A 134 -4.05 -1.35 12.77
C ARG A 134 -3.75 0.14 12.81
N ALA A 135 -4.71 0.97 13.20
CA ALA A 135 -4.54 2.43 13.29
C ALA A 135 -3.40 2.83 14.24
N GLU A 136 -3.32 2.19 15.43
CA GLU A 136 -2.23 2.41 16.39
C GLU A 136 -0.86 2.12 15.78
N LEU A 137 -0.75 1.06 14.97
CA LEU A 137 0.51 0.68 14.32
C LEU A 137 0.91 1.63 13.18
N LEU A 138 -0.03 2.40 12.62
CA LEU A 138 0.27 3.38 11.56
C LEU A 138 0.99 4.62 12.11
N GLY A 139 0.79 4.97 13.38
CA GLY A 139 1.46 6.08 14.05
C GLY A 139 2.87 5.75 14.55
N ASN A 140 3.32 4.50 14.42
CA ASN A 140 4.61 4.03 14.93
C ASN A 140 5.64 3.81 13.80
N LEU A 141 6.93 3.97 14.11
CA LEU A 141 8.05 3.69 13.19
C LEU A 141 8.02 2.23 12.73
N LEU A 142 8.07 2.01 11.41
CA LEU A 142 8.03 0.69 10.77
C LEU A 142 9.02 -0.32 11.38
N ASP A 143 10.25 0.12 11.63
CA ASP A 143 11.31 -0.73 12.20
C ASP A 143 11.03 -1.13 13.66
N SER A 144 10.40 -0.27 14.44
CA SER A 144 10.05 -0.56 15.84
C SER A 144 8.90 -1.59 15.90
N VAL A 145 7.94 -1.46 14.99
CA VAL A 145 6.80 -2.37 14.91
C VAL A 145 7.20 -3.72 14.31
N GLN A 146 7.94 -3.76 13.20
CA GLN A 146 8.38 -5.03 12.61
C GLN A 146 9.23 -5.85 13.58
N ASN A 147 10.16 -5.22 14.31
CA ASN A 147 10.95 -5.91 15.33
C ASN A 147 10.11 -6.39 16.52
N SER A 148 9.12 -5.59 16.97
CA SER A 148 8.22 -6.01 18.05
C SER A 148 7.22 -7.10 17.62
N LEU A 149 6.76 -7.09 16.38
CA LEU A 149 5.79 -8.07 15.86
C LEU A 149 6.49 -9.40 15.53
N LEU A 150 7.67 -9.37 14.89
CA LEU A 150 8.48 -10.56 14.69
C LEU A 150 8.91 -11.20 16.03
N ALA A 151 9.25 -10.39 17.04
CA ALA A 151 9.55 -10.91 18.37
C ALA A 151 8.33 -11.58 19.03
N LYS A 152 7.11 -11.06 18.85
CA LYS A 152 5.86 -11.66 19.38
C LYS A 152 5.44 -12.93 18.65
N VAL A 153 5.59 -12.97 17.33
CA VAL A 153 5.31 -14.16 16.51
C VAL A 153 6.29 -15.28 16.85
N ASN A 154 7.58 -14.96 17.02
CA ASN A 154 8.61 -15.94 17.37
C ASN A 154 8.65 -16.35 18.85
N SER A 155 7.92 -15.64 19.72
CA SER A 155 7.81 -15.98 21.17
C SER A 155 6.51 -16.67 21.54
N SER A 156 5.61 -16.92 20.57
CA SER A 156 4.46 -17.79 20.79
C SER A 156 4.97 -19.24 20.94
N PRO A 157 4.81 -19.88 22.11
CA PRO A 157 5.26 -21.25 22.28
C PRO A 157 4.40 -22.16 21.39
N LEU A 158 5.05 -23.05 20.63
CA LEU A 158 4.37 -24.23 20.12
C LEU A 158 3.68 -24.89 21.32
N LYS A 159 2.35 -24.89 21.32
CA LYS A 159 1.60 -25.80 22.19
C LYS A 159 1.86 -27.21 21.68
N GLU A 160 2.71 -27.93 22.39
CA GLU A 160 2.79 -29.39 22.38
C GLU A 160 1.45 -30.02 22.79
#